data_AF-A0AAD7FCZ1-F1
#
_entry.id   AF-A0AAD7FCZ1-F1
#
_cell.length_a   1.000
_cell.length_b   1.000
_cell.length_c   1.000
_cell.angle_alpha   90.00
_cell.angle_beta   90.00
_cell.angle_gamma   90.00
#
_symmetry.space_group_name_H-M   'P 1'
#
loop_
_entity.id
_entity.type
_entity.pdbx_description
1 polymer ?
#
loop_
_entity_poly.entity_id
_entity_poly.type
_entity_poly.pdbx_seq_one_letter_code
_entity_poly.pdbx_strand_id
1 'polypeptide(L)'
;MAWLPTITSRCTRLEHVTPFPRGTRDWRDQAGRIVSKCVRSWDSIKSLRTDIVDSAAFQYLSRCGELRHLQLCDNPSALPSNENGAAFPALETLYLDGEVKAPTRFLEWADGISIVDFTEECPPWTTADEVHALFSAVPTGISHFSLKHFAFDDHYDSFDAANVHVHLIRSSSLRRLFCFTNLTSVSILSAVGVDMDDTTATDMARSWPHIQRLELQSFYGTPVPPATLQCLQAFAKYCPHLTKLCMSFDATVIPDSHGDLSLESLEHLDVEGSPIRDAACVAPYIKAIFPKLRSIGTLLDSLEGDHELGAGVVPGVVGSHAGWKNVETLLIYDENM
;
A
#
# COMPACT_ATOMS: atom_id res chain seq x y z
N MET A 1 23.98 -24.68 -10.15
CA MET A 1 23.74 -23.46 -10.97
C MET A 1 24.42 -23.45 -12.36
N ALA A 2 24.93 -24.59 -12.87
CA ALA A 2 25.63 -24.60 -14.17
C ALA A 2 24.73 -24.29 -15.40
N TRP A 3 23.41 -24.30 -15.24
CA TRP A 3 22.46 -24.08 -16.33
C TRP A 3 22.26 -22.60 -16.69
N LEU A 4 22.38 -21.66 -15.73
CA LEU A 4 22.13 -20.22 -15.98
C LEU A 4 23.03 -19.65 -17.10
N PRO A 5 24.37 -19.83 -17.08
CA PRO A 5 25.22 -19.39 -18.19
C PRO A 5 24.87 -20.06 -19.53
N THR A 6 24.38 -21.30 -19.49
CA THR A 6 24.00 -22.06 -20.68
C THR A 6 22.74 -21.48 -21.30
N ILE A 7 21.73 -21.11 -20.51
CA ILE A 7 20.52 -20.44 -20.98
C ILE A 7 20.87 -19.10 -21.62
N THR A 8 21.68 -18.29 -20.95
CA THR A 8 22.08 -16.97 -21.45
C THR A 8 22.79 -17.04 -22.81
N SER A 9 23.63 -18.06 -23.02
CA SER A 9 24.30 -18.24 -24.32
C SER A 9 23.36 -18.71 -25.45
N ARG A 10 22.18 -19.24 -25.12
CA ARG A 10 21.23 -19.81 -26.09
C ARG A 10 19.98 -18.95 -26.28
N CYS A 11 19.65 -18.11 -25.30
CA CYS A 11 18.43 -17.33 -25.25
C CYS A 11 18.76 -15.88 -24.84
N THR A 12 19.19 -15.06 -25.80
CA THR A 12 19.44 -13.63 -25.56
C THR A 12 18.15 -12.80 -25.47
N ARG A 13 17.07 -13.28 -26.10
CA ARG A 13 15.76 -12.63 -26.18
C ARG A 13 14.82 -13.00 -25.02
N LEU A 14 15.34 -13.16 -23.81
CA LEU A 14 14.50 -13.43 -22.65
C LEU A 14 13.80 -12.15 -22.21
N GLU A 15 12.47 -12.17 -22.24
CA GLU A 15 11.65 -11.00 -21.86
C GLU A 15 11.27 -11.02 -20.38
N HIS A 16 11.05 -12.20 -19.80
CA HIS A 16 10.63 -12.38 -18.40
C HIS A 16 11.57 -13.35 -17.69
N VAL A 17 12.17 -12.91 -16.58
CA VAL A 17 13.11 -13.72 -15.83
C VAL A 17 12.87 -13.64 -14.32
N THR A 18 12.80 -14.83 -13.70
CA THR A 18 12.76 -15.03 -12.25
C THR A 18 13.83 -16.07 -11.88
N PRO A 19 15.08 -15.66 -11.59
CA PRO A 19 16.20 -16.58 -11.45
C PRO A 19 16.14 -17.47 -10.21
N PHE A 20 15.44 -17.06 -9.14
CA PHE A 20 15.38 -17.78 -7.87
C PHE A 20 13.98 -17.70 -7.22
N PRO A 21 13.42 -18.83 -6.76
CA PRO A 21 12.33 -18.84 -5.78
C PRO A 21 12.85 -18.38 -4.41
N ARG A 22 12.00 -17.72 -3.59
CA ARG A 22 12.33 -17.28 -2.22
C ARG A 22 13.00 -18.43 -1.43
N GLY A 23 14.14 -18.17 -0.76
CA GLY A 23 14.68 -19.06 0.30
C GLY A 23 16.10 -19.65 0.15
N THR A 24 16.83 -19.45 -0.96
CA THR A 24 18.18 -20.05 -1.14
C THR A 24 19.31 -19.18 -0.59
N ARG A 25 19.46 -19.11 0.75
CA ARG A 25 20.49 -18.25 1.41
C ARG A 25 21.93 -18.68 1.13
N ASP A 26 22.22 -19.99 1.11
CA ASP A 26 23.60 -20.51 1.10
C ASP A 26 24.41 -20.23 -0.18
N TRP A 27 23.74 -19.82 -1.26
CA TRP A 27 24.38 -19.66 -2.57
C TRP A 27 24.32 -18.24 -3.13
N ARG A 28 23.86 -17.25 -2.34
CA ARG A 28 23.56 -15.89 -2.82
C ARG A 28 24.73 -15.24 -3.54
N ASP A 29 25.93 -15.28 -2.97
CA ASP A 29 27.08 -14.56 -3.55
C ASP A 29 27.54 -15.13 -4.91
N GLN A 30 27.45 -16.45 -5.09
CA GLN A 30 27.78 -17.08 -6.36
C GLN A 30 26.64 -16.91 -7.38
N ALA A 31 25.39 -17.09 -6.94
CA ALA A 31 24.19 -16.81 -7.74
C ALA A 31 24.20 -15.38 -8.26
N GLY A 32 24.42 -14.41 -7.38
CA GLY A 32 24.42 -12.99 -7.68
C GLY A 32 25.40 -12.61 -8.78
N ARG A 33 26.63 -13.14 -8.70
CA ARG A 33 27.64 -12.90 -9.76
C ARG A 33 27.21 -13.49 -11.11
N ILE A 34 26.59 -14.68 -11.10
CA ILE A 34 26.11 -15.33 -12.32
C ILE A 34 24.92 -14.56 -12.90
N VAL A 35 23.90 -14.24 -12.10
CA VAL A 35 22.71 -13.50 -12.53
C VAL A 35 23.08 -12.12 -13.02
N SER A 36 23.93 -11.39 -12.30
CA SER A 36 24.42 -10.07 -12.72
C SER A 36 25.11 -10.12 -14.09
N LYS A 37 25.91 -11.16 -14.34
CA LYS A 37 26.53 -11.37 -15.66
C LYS A 37 25.49 -11.67 -16.74
N CYS A 38 24.46 -12.46 -16.43
CA CYS A 38 23.41 -12.82 -17.38
C CYS A 38 22.50 -11.65 -17.73
N VAL A 39 22.09 -10.86 -16.72
CA VAL A 39 21.29 -9.65 -16.90
C VAL A 39 21.92 -8.68 -17.89
N ARG A 40 23.23 -8.46 -17.79
CA ARG A 40 23.98 -7.58 -18.72
C ARG A 40 24.07 -8.08 -20.16
N SER A 41 23.65 -9.30 -20.43
CA SER A 41 23.61 -9.88 -21.78
C SER A 41 22.20 -10.05 -22.35
N TRP A 42 21.17 -9.66 -21.60
CA TRP A 42 19.79 -9.64 -22.08
C TRP A 42 19.46 -8.25 -22.60
N ASP A 43 19.33 -8.12 -23.92
CA ASP A 43 19.05 -6.87 -24.62
C ASP A 43 17.56 -6.51 -24.64
N SER A 44 16.68 -7.50 -24.48
CA SER A 44 15.23 -7.40 -24.67
C SER A 44 14.44 -7.67 -23.38
N ILE A 45 15.05 -7.45 -22.21
CA ILE A 45 14.38 -7.75 -20.93
C ILE A 45 13.27 -6.74 -20.64
N LYS A 46 12.06 -7.26 -20.41
CA LYS A 46 10.87 -6.46 -20.08
C LYS A 46 10.46 -6.59 -18.62
N SER A 47 10.73 -7.75 -18.02
CA SER A 47 10.40 -8.03 -16.63
C SER A 47 11.53 -8.81 -15.97
N LEU A 48 11.98 -8.30 -14.82
CA LEU A 48 12.99 -8.94 -14.00
C LEU A 48 12.52 -8.99 -12.55
N ARG A 49 12.46 -10.19 -11.99
CA ARG A 49 12.39 -10.41 -10.55
C ARG A 49 13.72 -10.96 -10.08
N THR A 50 14.39 -10.30 -9.14
CA THR A 50 15.69 -10.76 -8.65
C THR A 50 15.95 -10.29 -7.23
N ASP A 51 16.62 -11.11 -6.44
CA ASP A 51 17.09 -10.76 -5.11
C ASP A 51 18.58 -10.40 -5.05
N ILE A 52 19.32 -10.67 -6.14
CA ILE A 52 20.78 -10.55 -6.13
C ILE A 52 21.31 -10.01 -7.46
N VAL A 53 21.54 -8.70 -7.51
CA VAL A 53 22.25 -8.03 -8.61
C VAL A 53 23.35 -7.11 -8.07
N ASP A 54 24.51 -7.11 -8.73
CA ASP A 54 25.61 -6.19 -8.45
C ASP A 54 25.35 -4.80 -9.04
N SER A 55 26.15 -3.80 -8.64
CA SER A 55 25.98 -2.41 -9.10
C SER A 55 26.07 -2.25 -10.60
N ALA A 56 26.90 -3.07 -11.27
CA ALA A 56 27.09 -2.98 -12.71
C ALA A 56 25.88 -3.54 -13.47
N ALA A 57 25.25 -4.62 -12.97
CA ALA A 57 23.99 -5.12 -13.49
C ALA A 57 22.86 -4.13 -13.24
N PHE A 58 22.84 -3.50 -12.08
CA PHE A 58 21.84 -2.48 -11.76
C PHE A 58 21.94 -1.24 -12.66
N GLN A 59 23.15 -0.75 -12.89
CA GLN A 59 23.41 0.36 -13.81
C GLN A 59 23.06 0.00 -15.28
N TYR A 60 23.18 -1.27 -15.65
CA TYR A 60 22.71 -1.74 -16.95
C TYR A 60 21.18 -1.69 -17.04
N LEU A 61 20.48 -2.24 -16.03
CA LEU A 61 19.02 -2.25 -15.96
C LEU A 61 18.41 -0.85 -16.00
N SER A 62 19.03 0.14 -15.33
CA SER A 62 18.54 1.52 -15.33
C SER A 62 18.60 2.21 -16.70
N ARG A 63 19.29 1.62 -17.67
CA ARG A 63 19.40 2.07 -19.06
C ARG A 63 18.60 1.21 -20.04
N CYS A 64 17.99 0.12 -19.58
CA CYS A 64 17.20 -0.75 -20.43
C CYS A 64 15.93 -0.03 -20.89
N GLY A 65 15.83 0.20 -22.20
CA GLY A 65 14.69 0.89 -22.83
C GLY A 65 13.41 0.05 -22.92
N GLU A 66 13.46 -1.25 -22.60
CA GLU A 66 12.30 -2.15 -22.66
C GLU A 66 11.86 -2.66 -21.28
N LEU A 67 12.62 -2.40 -20.21
CA LEU A 67 12.33 -2.90 -18.87
C LEU A 67 11.12 -2.17 -18.28
N ARG A 68 9.99 -2.87 -18.20
CA ARG A 68 8.69 -2.37 -17.71
C ARG A 68 8.40 -2.77 -16.28
N HIS A 69 8.86 -3.95 -15.86
CA HIS A 69 8.60 -4.46 -14.52
C HIS A 69 9.90 -4.84 -13.83
N LEU A 70 10.17 -4.24 -12.68
CA LEU A 70 11.32 -4.56 -11.85
C LEU A 70 10.85 -4.93 -10.45
N GLN A 71 11.17 -6.15 -10.04
CA GLN A 71 10.94 -6.64 -8.70
C GLN A 71 12.29 -6.93 -8.03
N LEU A 72 12.60 -6.18 -6.98
CA LEU A 72 13.80 -6.37 -6.17
C LEU A 72 13.39 -6.94 -4.82
N CYS A 73 13.80 -8.18 -4.56
CA CYS A 73 13.64 -8.79 -3.25
C CYS A 73 14.97 -8.62 -2.48
N ASP A 74 14.92 -8.42 -1.17
CA ASP A 74 16.07 -8.15 -0.31
C ASP A 74 16.89 -6.89 -0.67
N ASN A 75 17.71 -6.47 0.29
CA ASN A 75 18.47 -5.21 0.24
C ASN A 75 19.43 -5.15 -0.97
N PRO A 76 19.30 -4.16 -1.88
CA PRO A 76 20.28 -3.90 -2.92
C PRO A 76 21.50 -3.27 -2.25
N SER A 77 22.32 -4.11 -1.60
CA SER A 77 23.61 -3.74 -1.03
C SER A 77 24.56 -3.14 -2.07
N ALA A 78 24.21 -3.23 -3.35
CA ALA A 78 25.00 -2.82 -4.50
C ALA A 78 24.40 -1.62 -5.26
N LEU A 79 23.70 -0.68 -4.61
CA LEU A 79 23.37 0.58 -5.29
C LEU A 79 24.66 1.29 -5.76
N PRO A 80 24.74 1.75 -7.02
CA PRO A 80 25.93 2.42 -7.54
C PRO A 80 26.23 3.71 -6.77
N SER A 81 27.51 3.98 -6.48
CA SER A 81 27.93 5.25 -5.83
C SER A 81 27.86 6.48 -6.75
N ASN A 82 27.41 6.34 -7.99
CA ASN A 82 27.46 7.41 -8.98
C ASN A 82 26.39 8.48 -8.72
N GLU A 83 26.78 9.75 -8.89
CA GLU A 83 25.95 10.95 -8.71
C GLU A 83 24.87 11.14 -9.80
N ASN A 84 24.94 10.39 -10.90
CA ASN A 84 23.94 10.44 -11.95
C ASN A 84 22.86 9.40 -11.63
N GLY A 85 21.74 9.88 -11.06
CA GLY A 85 20.59 9.06 -10.69
C GLY A 85 20.08 8.17 -11.83
N ALA A 86 19.35 7.11 -11.48
CA ALA A 86 18.80 6.22 -12.49
C ALA A 86 17.55 6.78 -13.18
N ALA A 87 17.51 6.60 -14.50
CA ALA A 87 16.42 7.09 -15.34
C ALA A 87 15.29 6.06 -15.56
N PHE A 88 15.60 4.76 -15.66
CA PHE A 88 14.62 3.68 -15.93
C PHE A 88 13.53 4.09 -16.96
N PRO A 89 13.91 4.38 -18.21
CA PRO A 89 13.10 5.17 -19.14
C PRO A 89 11.76 4.54 -19.54
N ALA A 90 11.59 3.23 -19.36
CA ALA A 90 10.38 2.49 -19.73
C ALA A 90 9.76 1.74 -18.54
N LEU A 91 10.23 1.98 -17.32
CA LEU A 91 9.75 1.25 -16.14
C LEU A 91 8.35 1.73 -15.78
N GLU A 92 7.41 0.79 -15.69
CA GLU A 92 6.01 1.02 -15.40
C GLU A 92 5.66 0.53 -13.98
N THR A 93 6.22 -0.61 -13.59
CA THR A 93 5.98 -1.23 -12.28
C THR A 93 7.29 -1.42 -11.54
N LEU A 94 7.33 -0.92 -10.31
CA LEU A 94 8.41 -1.17 -9.37
C LEU A 94 7.84 -1.84 -8.12
N TYR A 95 8.36 -3.03 -7.84
CA TYR A 95 8.09 -3.74 -6.61
C TYR A 95 9.38 -3.90 -5.84
N LEU A 96 9.35 -3.55 -4.56
CA LEU A 96 10.46 -3.66 -3.64
C LEU A 96 10.00 -4.49 -2.43
N ASP A 97 10.82 -5.44 -2.03
CA ASP A 97 10.54 -6.36 -0.93
C ASP A 97 11.80 -6.47 -0.07
N GLY A 98 11.70 -6.19 1.23
CA GLY A 98 12.81 -6.29 2.16
C GLY A 98 12.86 -5.15 3.18
N GLU A 99 13.94 -5.06 3.95
CA GLU A 99 14.08 -4.03 4.99
C GLU A 99 13.95 -2.62 4.41
N VAL A 100 13.07 -1.79 4.99
CA VAL A 100 12.65 -0.44 4.51
C VAL A 100 13.80 0.49 4.12
N LYS A 101 14.97 0.34 4.74
CA LYS A 101 16.19 1.11 4.43
C LYS A 101 16.66 0.92 2.99
N ALA A 102 16.48 -0.28 2.43
CA ALA A 102 16.87 -0.61 1.07
C ALA A 102 16.02 0.11 0.02
N PRO A 103 14.68 -0.02 0.05
CA PRO A 103 13.77 0.76 -0.78
C PRO A 103 13.97 2.27 -0.65
N THR A 104 14.14 2.76 0.59
CA THR A 104 14.40 4.18 0.85
C THR A 104 15.65 4.65 0.09
N ARG A 105 16.78 3.94 0.24
CA ARG A 105 18.02 4.28 -0.49
C ARG A 105 17.87 4.17 -2.00
N PHE A 106 17.11 3.19 -2.48
CA PHE A 106 16.85 3.06 -3.91
C PHE A 106 16.10 4.28 -4.44
N LEU A 107 15.07 4.74 -3.72
CA LEU A 107 14.28 5.91 -4.09
C LEU A 107 15.06 7.22 -3.94
N GLU A 108 15.94 7.33 -2.96
CA GLU A 108 16.88 8.47 -2.84
C GLU A 108 17.90 8.52 -3.98
N TRP A 109 18.28 7.35 -4.50
CA TRP A 109 19.20 7.22 -5.63
C TRP A 109 18.52 7.38 -7.00
N ALA A 110 17.24 6.98 -7.09
CA ALA A 110 16.42 7.23 -8.25
C ALA A 110 16.14 8.74 -8.38
N ASP A 111 16.07 9.23 -9.62
CA ASP A 111 15.82 10.66 -9.89
C ASP A 111 14.58 10.80 -10.76
N GLY A 112 13.42 10.90 -10.10
CA GLY A 112 12.14 11.15 -10.76
C GLY A 112 11.71 10.09 -11.78
N ILE A 113 11.90 8.80 -11.47
CA ILE A 113 11.47 7.71 -12.35
C ILE A 113 9.96 7.79 -12.60
N SER A 114 9.56 7.59 -13.85
CA SER A 114 8.16 7.73 -14.25
C SER A 114 7.44 6.39 -14.24
N ILE A 115 7.17 5.87 -13.04
CA ILE A 115 6.43 4.62 -12.85
C ILE A 115 4.93 4.85 -12.64
N VAL A 116 4.13 3.84 -12.98
CA VAL A 116 2.67 3.81 -12.80
C VAL A 116 2.29 3.12 -11.50
N ASP A 117 3.00 2.05 -11.16
CA ASP A 117 2.71 1.17 -10.02
C ASP A 117 3.94 1.08 -9.11
N PHE A 118 3.76 1.43 -7.84
CA PHE A 118 4.75 1.23 -6.80
C PHE A 118 4.19 0.32 -5.71
N THR A 119 4.92 -0.73 -5.37
CA THR A 119 4.58 -1.63 -4.28
C THR A 119 5.82 -1.86 -3.42
N GLU A 120 5.63 -1.71 -2.13
CA GLU A 120 6.62 -2.05 -1.11
C GLU A 120 6.04 -3.11 -0.17
N GLU A 121 6.73 -4.23 -0.02
CA GLU A 121 6.49 -5.25 1.02
C GLU A 121 7.64 -5.20 2.03
N CYS A 122 7.34 -4.73 3.23
CA CYS A 122 8.29 -4.66 4.32
C CYS A 122 8.21 -5.90 5.19
N PRO A 123 9.35 -6.40 5.72
CA PRO A 123 9.35 -7.42 6.75
C PRO A 123 8.65 -6.88 8.00
N PRO A 124 8.26 -7.76 8.93
CA PRO A 124 7.68 -7.32 10.18
C PRO A 124 8.60 -6.37 10.93
N TRP A 125 7.98 -5.57 11.80
CA TRP A 125 8.62 -4.65 12.75
C TRP A 125 9.08 -3.31 12.17
N THR A 126 8.52 -2.87 11.04
CA THR A 126 8.84 -1.54 10.51
C THR A 126 8.44 -0.46 11.51
N THR A 127 9.38 0.42 11.86
CA THR A 127 9.09 1.55 12.75
C THR A 127 8.44 2.71 11.99
N ALA A 128 7.66 3.53 12.67
CA ALA A 128 7.04 4.73 12.10
C ALA A 128 8.07 5.72 11.52
N ASP A 129 9.30 5.73 12.04
CA ASP A 129 10.42 6.54 11.51
C ASP A 129 10.95 5.97 10.19
N GLU A 130 11.03 4.65 10.06
CA GLU A 130 11.42 3.97 8.81
C GLU A 130 10.36 4.18 7.73
N VAL A 131 9.07 4.02 8.06
CA VAL A 131 7.97 4.38 7.13
C VAL A 131 8.05 5.85 6.73
N HIS A 132 8.35 6.75 7.69
CA HIS A 132 8.49 8.18 7.39
C HIS A 132 9.63 8.45 6.40
N ALA A 133 10.78 7.80 6.60
CA ALA A 133 11.92 7.93 5.71
C ALA A 133 11.57 7.44 4.30
N LEU A 134 10.94 6.26 4.20
CA LEU A 134 10.47 5.70 2.94
C LEU A 134 9.50 6.64 2.22
N PHE A 135 8.42 7.05 2.88
CA PHE A 135 7.40 7.91 2.28
C PHE A 135 7.96 9.28 1.92
N SER A 136 9.02 9.73 2.59
CA SER A 136 9.73 10.97 2.22
C SER A 136 10.63 10.79 1.01
N ALA A 137 11.16 9.60 0.76
CA ALA A 137 11.97 9.28 -0.42
C ALA A 137 11.11 8.99 -1.67
N VAL A 138 9.85 8.56 -1.51
CA VAL A 138 8.96 8.27 -2.65
C VAL A 138 8.80 9.50 -3.58
N PRO A 139 8.49 10.73 -3.09
CA PRO A 139 8.43 11.94 -3.93
C PRO A 139 9.76 12.40 -4.54
N THR A 140 10.90 11.93 -4.03
CA THR A 140 12.21 12.26 -4.62
C THR A 140 12.55 11.28 -5.73
N GLY A 141 12.28 9.99 -5.49
CA GLY A 141 12.59 8.93 -6.43
C GLY A 141 11.62 8.84 -7.60
N ILE A 142 10.34 9.14 -7.40
CA ILE A 142 9.26 8.88 -8.35
C ILE A 142 8.60 10.19 -8.81
N SER A 143 8.35 10.30 -10.11
CA SER A 143 7.64 11.43 -10.71
C SER A 143 6.22 11.58 -10.15
N HIS A 144 5.86 12.81 -9.76
CA HIS A 144 4.56 13.12 -9.14
C HIS A 144 3.37 12.89 -10.07
N PHE A 145 3.62 12.91 -11.39
CA PHE A 145 2.56 12.85 -12.40
C PHE A 145 2.30 11.44 -12.95
N SER A 146 3.22 10.49 -12.77
CA SER A 146 3.10 9.16 -13.37
C SER A 146 2.40 8.16 -12.47
N LEU A 147 2.58 8.29 -11.16
CA LEU A 147 2.15 7.29 -10.19
C LEU A 147 0.61 7.25 -10.08
N LYS A 148 0.04 6.05 -10.27
CA LYS A 148 -1.39 5.78 -10.18
C LYS A 148 -1.74 4.80 -9.07
N HIS A 149 -0.87 3.83 -8.81
CA HIS A 149 -1.09 2.84 -7.77
C HIS A 149 0.08 2.87 -6.79
N PHE A 150 -0.25 3.07 -5.52
CA PHE A 150 0.69 3.02 -4.41
C PHE A 150 0.24 1.91 -3.46
N ALA A 151 1.13 0.98 -3.18
CA ALA A 151 0.90 -0.08 -2.20
C ALA A 151 2.08 -0.14 -1.21
N PHE A 152 1.75 -0.25 0.06
CA PHE A 152 2.68 -0.48 1.16
C PHE A 152 2.09 -1.55 2.06
N ASP A 153 2.86 -2.59 2.36
CA ASP A 153 2.48 -3.72 3.20
C ASP A 153 3.57 -3.96 4.25
N ASP A 154 3.25 -3.70 5.52
CA ASP A 154 4.07 -4.05 6.67
C ASP A 154 3.58 -5.40 7.22
N HIS A 155 4.26 -6.49 6.82
CA HIS A 155 3.92 -7.84 7.24
C HIS A 155 3.91 -7.97 8.78
N TYR A 156 3.07 -8.84 9.33
CA TYR A 156 2.64 -8.74 10.73
C TYR A 156 2.88 -9.99 11.58
N ASP A 157 3.85 -10.84 11.22
CA ASP A 157 4.08 -12.13 11.89
C ASP A 157 4.29 -12.05 13.43
N SER A 158 4.57 -10.85 13.97
CA SER A 158 4.74 -10.65 15.41
C SER A 158 4.58 -9.18 15.80
N PHE A 159 3.41 -8.83 16.34
CA PHE A 159 3.13 -7.50 16.87
C PHE A 159 3.29 -7.44 18.39
N ASP A 160 4.05 -6.45 18.86
CA ASP A 160 4.13 -6.13 20.28
C ASP A 160 3.08 -5.08 20.65
N ALA A 161 1.95 -5.55 21.19
CA ALA A 161 0.87 -4.70 21.68
C ALA A 161 1.30 -3.71 22.78
N ALA A 162 2.46 -3.89 23.43
CA ALA A 162 2.98 -2.91 24.37
C ALA A 162 3.53 -1.65 23.69
N ASN A 163 3.82 -1.71 22.38
CA ASN A 163 4.55 -0.68 21.63
C ASN A 163 3.79 -0.18 20.39
N VAL A 164 2.45 -0.12 20.44
CA VAL A 164 1.55 0.33 19.37
C VAL A 164 2.06 1.60 18.66
N HIS A 165 2.50 2.61 19.42
CA HIS A 165 2.95 3.90 18.86
C HIS A 165 4.23 3.82 18.02
N VAL A 166 5.02 2.76 18.18
CA VAL A 166 6.25 2.56 17.39
C VAL A 166 5.91 2.18 15.95
N HIS A 167 4.77 1.53 15.73
CA HIS A 167 4.35 1.02 14.42
C HIS A 167 3.20 1.82 13.79
N LEU A 168 2.62 2.78 14.52
CA LEU A 168 1.57 3.65 14.02
C LEU A 168 2.12 4.61 12.94
N ILE A 169 1.60 4.51 11.71
CA ILE A 169 2.02 5.41 10.62
C ILE A 169 1.50 6.81 10.91
N ARG A 170 2.41 7.77 11.06
CA ARG A 170 2.05 9.16 11.39
C ARG A 170 1.40 9.88 10.21
N SER A 171 0.44 10.76 10.50
CA SER A 171 -0.14 11.67 9.49
C SER A 171 0.92 12.43 8.68
N SER A 172 2.03 12.84 9.32
CA SER A 172 3.13 13.54 8.66
C SER A 172 3.87 12.68 7.62
N SER A 173 3.90 11.36 7.79
CA SER A 173 4.41 10.42 6.79
C SER A 173 3.45 10.34 5.61
N LEU A 174 2.15 10.15 5.87
CA LEU A 174 1.13 10.06 4.82
C LEU A 174 1.08 11.31 3.93
N ARG A 175 1.20 12.50 4.55
CA ARG A 175 1.23 13.80 3.85
C ARG A 175 2.34 13.91 2.81
N ARG A 176 3.41 13.11 2.89
CA ARG A 176 4.45 13.07 1.86
C ARG A 176 3.92 12.56 0.51
N LEU A 177 2.89 11.73 0.53
CA LEU A 177 2.28 11.16 -0.67
C LEU A 177 1.23 12.07 -1.32
N PHE A 178 0.92 13.23 -0.72
CA PHE A 178 -0.12 14.13 -1.22
C PHE A 178 0.28 14.87 -2.52
N CYS A 179 1.56 14.82 -2.91
CA CYS A 179 2.00 15.37 -4.20
C CYS A 179 1.55 14.54 -5.41
N PHE A 180 1.17 13.26 -5.23
CA PHE A 180 0.76 12.37 -6.32
C PHE A 180 -0.72 12.53 -6.66
N THR A 181 -1.06 13.59 -7.40
CA THR A 181 -2.46 13.94 -7.70
C THR A 181 -3.17 12.97 -8.64
N ASN A 182 -2.42 12.11 -9.33
CA ASN A 182 -2.94 11.14 -10.30
C ASN A 182 -3.18 9.74 -9.71
N LEU A 183 -3.09 9.59 -8.38
CA LEU A 183 -3.38 8.33 -7.71
C LEU A 183 -4.84 7.91 -7.93
N THR A 184 -5.01 6.67 -8.40
CA THR A 184 -6.29 5.99 -8.56
C THR A 184 -6.47 4.87 -7.54
N SER A 185 -5.38 4.34 -7.00
CA SER A 185 -5.42 3.33 -5.93
C SER A 185 -4.32 3.58 -4.89
N VAL A 186 -4.70 3.55 -3.63
CA VAL A 186 -3.78 3.57 -2.49
C VAL A 186 -4.13 2.42 -1.57
N SER A 187 -3.15 1.57 -1.26
CA SER A 187 -3.28 0.47 -0.29
C SER A 187 -2.15 0.56 0.72
N ILE A 188 -2.47 0.82 1.97
CA ILE A 188 -1.53 0.87 3.08
C ILE A 188 -2.01 -0.15 4.10
N LEU A 189 -1.33 -1.28 4.14
CA LEU A 189 -1.54 -2.36 5.08
C LEU A 189 -0.46 -2.25 6.16
N SER A 190 -0.88 -2.04 7.40
CA SER A 190 0.03 -1.82 8.52
C SER A 190 -0.38 -2.63 9.74
N ALA A 191 0.55 -2.91 10.64
CA ALA A 191 0.21 -3.61 11.88
C ALA A 191 -0.88 -2.86 12.69
N VAL A 192 -0.68 -1.56 12.90
CA VAL A 192 -1.51 -0.76 13.81
C VAL A 192 -2.55 0.11 13.09
N GLY A 193 -2.23 0.59 11.90
CA GLY A 193 -3.02 1.59 11.17
C GLY A 193 -2.28 2.91 10.97
N VAL A 194 -3.07 3.93 10.64
CA VAL A 194 -2.59 5.28 10.35
C VAL A 194 -3.18 6.25 11.38
N ASP A 195 -2.33 7.10 11.94
CA ASP A 195 -2.72 8.25 12.76
C ASP A 195 -3.35 9.32 11.86
N MET A 196 -4.67 9.27 11.70
CA MET A 196 -5.42 10.17 10.83
C MET A 196 -6.60 10.78 11.58
N ASP A 197 -6.70 12.10 11.52
CA ASP A 197 -7.83 12.90 11.99
C ASP A 197 -8.65 13.43 10.79
N ASP A 198 -9.79 14.08 11.07
CA ASP A 198 -10.67 14.64 10.03
C ASP A 198 -9.98 15.68 9.14
N THR A 199 -9.02 16.43 9.70
CA THR A 199 -8.20 17.40 8.96
C THR A 199 -7.33 16.70 7.93
N THR A 200 -6.62 15.65 8.35
CA THR A 200 -5.75 14.86 7.48
C THR A 200 -6.55 14.11 6.42
N ALA A 201 -7.70 13.55 6.78
CA ALA A 201 -8.62 12.94 5.81
C ALA A 201 -9.09 13.95 4.74
N THR A 202 -9.39 15.19 5.16
CA THR A 202 -9.78 16.26 4.24
C THR A 202 -8.66 16.65 3.28
N ASP A 203 -7.44 16.82 3.79
CA ASP A 203 -6.28 17.15 2.97
C ASP A 203 -5.95 16.02 1.99
N MET A 204 -6.09 14.76 2.44
CA MET A 204 -5.90 13.57 1.62
C MET A 204 -6.91 13.50 0.47
N ALA A 205 -8.20 13.65 0.77
CA ALA A 205 -9.28 13.63 -0.23
C ALA A 205 -9.09 14.72 -1.31
N ARG A 206 -8.64 15.92 -0.90
CA ARG A 206 -8.30 17.01 -1.84
C ARG A 206 -7.09 16.72 -2.71
N SER A 207 -6.11 16.01 -2.15
CA SER A 207 -4.85 15.70 -2.83
C SER A 207 -5.02 14.61 -3.88
N TRP A 208 -6.00 13.71 -3.71
CA TRP A 208 -6.24 12.57 -4.60
C TRP A 208 -7.65 12.59 -5.22
N PRO A 209 -7.97 13.61 -6.05
CA PRO A 209 -9.32 13.75 -6.62
C PRO A 209 -9.72 12.63 -7.59
N HIS A 210 -8.75 11.85 -8.07
CA HIS A 210 -8.96 10.74 -9.00
C HIS A 210 -8.99 9.37 -8.33
N ILE A 211 -8.95 9.32 -6.99
CA ILE A 211 -8.90 8.06 -6.24
C ILE A 211 -10.17 7.25 -6.47
N GLN A 212 -9.99 5.95 -6.71
CA GLN A 212 -11.06 4.96 -6.91
C GLN A 212 -11.06 3.93 -5.78
N ARG A 213 -9.88 3.57 -5.28
CA ARG A 213 -9.69 2.62 -4.18
C ARG A 213 -8.74 3.23 -3.15
N LEU A 214 -9.22 3.39 -1.93
CA LEU A 214 -8.41 3.83 -0.80
C LEU A 214 -8.56 2.80 0.31
N GLU A 215 -7.46 2.14 0.66
CA GLU A 215 -7.41 1.09 1.68
C GLU A 215 -6.32 1.43 2.70
N LEU A 216 -6.74 1.80 3.91
CA LEU A 216 -5.90 2.10 5.06
C LEU A 216 -6.17 1.04 6.13
N GLN A 217 -5.56 -0.12 5.94
CA GLN A 217 -5.81 -1.33 6.70
C GLN A 217 -4.92 -1.44 7.93
N SER A 218 -5.45 -2.08 8.96
CA SER A 218 -4.74 -2.36 10.21
C SER A 218 -5.00 -3.77 10.67
N PHE A 219 -3.97 -4.57 10.93
CA PHE A 219 -4.18 -5.95 11.43
C PHE A 219 -4.71 -6.01 12.86
N TYR A 220 -4.23 -5.12 13.73
CA TYR A 220 -4.60 -5.10 15.15
C TYR A 220 -5.57 -3.98 15.50
N GLY A 221 -5.67 -2.97 14.64
CA GLY A 221 -6.47 -1.77 14.89
C GLY A 221 -5.84 -0.80 15.89
N THR A 222 -6.32 0.44 15.86
CA THR A 222 -6.05 1.44 16.89
C THR A 222 -7.16 1.40 17.96
N PRO A 223 -6.86 1.59 19.26
CA PRO A 223 -7.89 1.56 20.31
C PRO A 223 -9.08 2.49 20.08
N VAL A 224 -8.85 3.70 19.57
CA VAL A 224 -9.88 4.63 19.07
C VAL A 224 -9.25 5.47 17.96
N PRO A 225 -9.76 5.43 16.72
CA PRO A 225 -9.28 6.27 15.63
C PRO A 225 -9.57 7.76 15.90
N PRO A 226 -8.64 8.69 15.61
CA PRO A 226 -8.90 10.13 15.76
C PRO A 226 -9.89 10.69 14.72
N ALA A 227 -9.94 10.10 13.52
CA ALA A 227 -10.93 10.45 12.50
C ALA A 227 -12.33 10.05 12.98
N THR A 228 -13.33 10.84 12.63
CA THR A 228 -14.74 10.60 13.00
C THR A 228 -15.57 10.27 11.76
N LEU A 229 -16.86 9.96 11.93
CA LEU A 229 -17.82 9.87 10.81
C LEU A 229 -17.84 11.11 9.89
N GLN A 230 -17.33 12.26 10.33
CA GLN A 230 -17.25 13.46 9.51
C GLN A 230 -16.23 13.32 8.37
N CYS A 231 -15.15 12.52 8.53
CA CYS A 231 -14.15 12.35 7.49
C CYS A 231 -14.74 11.81 6.16
N LEU A 232 -15.80 11.00 6.24
CA LEU A 232 -16.49 10.43 5.07
C LEU A 232 -17.04 11.50 4.13
N GLN A 233 -17.45 12.65 4.69
CA GLN A 233 -17.94 13.79 3.90
C GLN A 233 -16.84 14.37 3.00
N ALA A 234 -15.58 14.35 3.46
CA ALA A 234 -14.48 14.86 2.67
C ALA A 234 -14.26 14.02 1.41
N PHE A 235 -14.28 12.69 1.54
CA PHE A 235 -14.16 11.80 0.39
C PHE A 235 -15.36 11.91 -0.54
N ALA A 236 -16.59 11.97 -0.01
CA ALA A 236 -17.78 12.20 -0.82
C ALA A 236 -17.70 13.50 -1.64
N LYS A 237 -17.11 14.55 -1.05
CA LYS A 237 -16.99 15.87 -1.67
C LYS A 237 -15.87 15.96 -2.72
N TYR A 238 -14.71 15.38 -2.45
CA TYR A 238 -13.50 15.60 -3.27
C TYR A 238 -13.11 14.41 -4.16
N CYS A 239 -13.66 13.21 -3.91
CA CYS A 239 -13.30 11.97 -4.60
C CYS A 239 -14.50 11.39 -5.37
N PRO A 240 -14.95 12.01 -6.48
CA PRO A 240 -16.16 11.63 -7.21
C PRO A 240 -16.09 10.25 -7.89
N HIS A 241 -14.92 9.62 -7.92
CA HIS A 241 -14.70 8.32 -8.53
C HIS A 241 -14.43 7.21 -7.51
N LEU A 242 -14.51 7.51 -6.21
CA LEU A 242 -14.21 6.55 -5.15
C LEU A 242 -15.27 5.44 -5.14
N THR A 243 -14.83 4.20 -5.39
CA THR A 243 -15.68 2.99 -5.43
C THR A 243 -15.48 2.09 -4.23
N LYS A 244 -14.28 2.10 -3.64
CA LYS A 244 -13.92 1.32 -2.45
C LYS A 244 -13.18 2.20 -1.46
N LEU A 245 -13.69 2.28 -0.24
CA LEU A 245 -13.06 2.96 0.89
C LEU A 245 -12.89 1.96 2.02
N CYS A 246 -11.69 1.87 2.56
CA CYS A 246 -11.35 1.03 3.69
C CYS A 246 -10.50 1.87 4.65
N MET A 247 -11.01 2.11 5.86
CA MET A 247 -10.32 2.87 6.91
C MET A 247 -11.05 2.76 8.25
N SER A 248 -10.32 2.95 9.34
CA SER A 248 -10.89 3.09 10.68
C SER A 248 -11.28 4.54 11.00
N PHE A 249 -12.42 4.74 11.66
CA PHE A 249 -12.90 6.02 12.20
C PHE A 249 -13.81 5.80 13.42
N ASP A 250 -14.00 6.82 14.25
CA ASP A 250 -14.94 6.80 15.37
C ASP A 250 -16.37 7.10 14.89
N ALA A 251 -17.26 6.10 14.99
CA ALA A 251 -18.68 6.19 14.67
C ALA A 251 -19.58 6.20 15.92
N THR A 252 -19.03 6.51 17.09
CA THR A 252 -19.79 6.63 18.33
C THR A 252 -20.55 7.95 18.44
N VAL A 253 -20.12 8.98 17.68
CA VAL A 253 -20.75 10.29 17.57
C VAL A 253 -21.14 10.56 16.13
N ILE A 254 -22.41 10.91 15.92
CA ILE A 254 -22.96 11.18 14.59
C ILE A 254 -22.99 12.70 14.39
N PRO A 255 -22.44 13.23 13.27
CA PRO A 255 -22.52 14.65 12.97
C PRO A 255 -23.97 15.15 12.82
N ASP A 256 -24.25 16.38 13.25
CA ASP A 256 -25.60 16.98 13.20
C ASP A 256 -26.15 17.11 11.76
N SER A 257 -25.27 17.14 10.76
CA SER A 257 -25.65 17.21 9.35
C SER A 257 -24.62 16.50 8.47
N HIS A 258 -25.10 15.90 7.38
CA HIS A 258 -24.28 15.36 6.28
C HIS A 258 -24.07 16.38 5.14
N GLY A 259 -24.74 17.53 5.20
CA GLY A 259 -24.83 18.49 4.10
C GLY A 259 -25.56 17.93 2.88
N ASP A 260 -25.62 18.69 1.78
CA ASP A 260 -26.15 18.20 0.49
C ASP A 260 -25.11 17.34 -0.26
N LEU A 261 -24.39 16.48 0.47
CA LEU A 261 -23.34 15.62 -0.08
C LEU A 261 -23.91 14.24 -0.37
N SER A 262 -23.70 13.78 -1.60
CA SER A 262 -24.04 12.44 -2.02
C SER A 262 -23.01 11.95 -3.02
N LEU A 263 -22.37 10.82 -2.69
CA LEU A 263 -21.42 10.13 -3.55
C LEU A 263 -22.02 8.81 -4.01
N GLU A 264 -22.47 8.80 -5.26
CA GLU A 264 -23.10 7.62 -5.87
C GLU A 264 -22.12 6.53 -6.30
N SER A 265 -20.82 6.83 -6.38
CA SER A 265 -19.83 5.86 -6.89
C SER A 265 -19.38 4.85 -5.85
N LEU A 266 -19.54 5.14 -4.54
CA LEU A 266 -19.04 4.27 -3.50
C LEU A 266 -19.91 3.02 -3.37
N GLU A 267 -19.33 1.85 -3.65
CA GLU A 267 -20.03 0.57 -3.62
C GLU A 267 -19.62 -0.27 -2.40
N HIS A 268 -18.40 -0.07 -1.89
CA HIS A 268 -17.84 -0.86 -0.79
C HIS A 268 -17.19 0.05 0.27
N LEU A 269 -17.61 -0.12 1.52
CA LEU A 269 -17.04 0.55 2.69
C LEU A 269 -16.53 -0.50 3.68
N ASP A 270 -15.23 -0.60 3.87
CA ASP A 270 -14.66 -1.35 4.99
C ASP A 270 -14.37 -0.40 6.15
N VAL A 271 -14.99 -0.67 7.28
CA VAL A 271 -14.86 0.14 8.49
C VAL A 271 -13.83 -0.41 9.45
N GLU A 272 -13.14 -1.51 9.10
CA GLU A 272 -12.04 -2.07 9.89
C GLU A 272 -12.50 -2.34 11.34
N GLY A 273 -11.80 -1.77 12.33
CA GLY A 273 -12.12 -1.86 13.76
C GLY A 273 -12.95 -0.68 14.31
N SER A 274 -13.58 0.12 13.44
CA SER A 274 -14.27 1.38 13.81
C SER A 274 -15.28 1.18 14.95
N PRO A 275 -15.17 1.88 16.08
CA PRO A 275 -16.15 1.78 17.16
C PRO A 275 -17.49 2.39 16.75
N ILE A 276 -18.59 1.73 17.11
CA ILE A 276 -19.96 2.18 16.83
C ILE A 276 -20.85 2.01 18.05
N ARG A 277 -21.67 3.03 18.33
CA ARG A 277 -22.60 3.01 19.47
C ARG A 277 -24.04 2.69 19.09
N ASP A 278 -24.50 3.24 17.97
CA ASP A 278 -25.91 3.16 17.55
C ASP A 278 -26.02 2.92 16.04
N ALA A 279 -26.18 1.66 15.66
CA ALA A 279 -26.34 1.27 14.26
C ALA A 279 -27.57 1.90 13.60
N ALA A 280 -28.67 2.09 14.35
CA ALA A 280 -29.91 2.63 13.81
C ALA A 280 -29.79 4.11 13.43
N CYS A 281 -28.97 4.86 14.14
CA CYS A 281 -28.68 6.25 13.80
C CYS A 281 -27.55 6.40 12.76
N VAL A 282 -26.54 5.50 12.77
CA VAL A 282 -25.43 5.55 11.80
C VAL A 282 -25.87 5.15 10.39
N ALA A 283 -26.73 4.15 10.24
CA ALA A 283 -27.21 3.68 8.94
C ALA A 283 -27.82 4.79 8.06
N PRO A 284 -28.81 5.59 8.50
CA PRO A 284 -29.37 6.64 7.66
C PRO A 284 -28.34 7.73 7.31
N TYR A 285 -27.40 8.03 8.21
CA TYR A 285 -26.31 8.97 7.92
C TYR A 285 -25.41 8.45 6.79
N ILE A 286 -25.02 7.18 6.83
CA ILE A 286 -24.23 6.55 5.76
C ILE A 286 -25.02 6.45 4.46
N LYS A 287 -26.30 6.07 4.50
CA LYS A 287 -27.16 6.00 3.30
C LYS A 287 -27.28 7.35 2.60
N ALA A 288 -27.38 8.43 3.37
CA ALA A 288 -27.48 9.77 2.82
C ALA A 288 -26.22 10.16 2.03
N ILE A 289 -25.04 9.86 2.56
CA ILE A 289 -23.76 10.17 1.91
C ILE A 289 -23.45 9.18 0.77
N PHE A 290 -23.77 7.90 0.93
CA PHE A 290 -23.41 6.82 -0.01
C PHE A 290 -24.65 6.00 -0.40
N PRO A 291 -25.56 6.54 -1.23
CA PRO A 291 -26.84 5.91 -1.52
C PRO A 291 -26.72 4.55 -2.25
N LYS A 292 -25.64 4.32 -2.99
CA LYS A 292 -25.39 3.07 -3.75
C LYS A 292 -24.44 2.09 -3.03
N LEU A 293 -24.19 2.29 -1.74
CA LEU A 293 -23.37 1.40 -0.94
C LEU A 293 -24.00 0.00 -0.91
N ARG A 294 -23.22 -1.03 -1.30
CA ARG A 294 -23.69 -2.41 -1.46
C ARG A 294 -23.23 -3.35 -0.37
N SER A 295 -22.10 -3.05 0.26
CA SER A 295 -21.55 -3.89 1.32
C SER A 295 -20.76 -3.08 2.33
N ILE A 296 -20.78 -3.55 3.57
CA ILE A 296 -19.93 -3.05 4.65
C ILE A 296 -19.03 -4.18 5.16
N GLY A 297 -17.72 -4.00 4.94
CA GLY A 297 -16.67 -4.86 5.49
C GLY A 297 -16.25 -4.39 6.88
N THR A 298 -15.61 -5.29 7.62
CA THR A 298 -15.00 -5.05 8.93
C THR A 298 -13.69 -5.83 9.01
N LEU A 299 -12.84 -5.49 10.00
CA LEU A 299 -11.57 -6.17 10.22
C LEU A 299 -11.75 -7.70 10.35
N LEU A 300 -12.79 -8.16 11.06
CA LEU A 300 -13.02 -9.61 11.24
C LEU A 300 -13.34 -10.34 9.94
N ASP A 301 -14.04 -9.70 8.99
CA ASP A 301 -14.33 -10.32 7.69
C ASP A 301 -13.03 -10.59 6.89
N SER A 302 -12.05 -9.70 7.04
CA SER A 302 -10.73 -9.82 6.43
C SER A 302 -9.89 -10.94 7.06
N LEU A 303 -10.04 -11.18 8.37
CA LEU A 303 -9.28 -12.23 9.07
C LEU A 303 -9.84 -13.63 8.86
N GLU A 304 -11.14 -13.79 8.57
CA GLU A 304 -11.75 -15.12 8.36
C GLU A 304 -11.19 -15.87 7.13
N GLY A 305 -10.52 -15.18 6.21
CA GLY A 305 -9.79 -15.78 5.09
C GLY A 305 -8.43 -16.36 5.45
N ASP A 306 -7.81 -15.90 6.54
CA ASP A 306 -6.42 -16.19 6.90
C ASP A 306 -6.37 -17.11 8.13
N HIS A 307 -6.24 -18.42 7.88
CA HIS A 307 -6.32 -19.49 8.89
C HIS A 307 -5.25 -19.49 10.01
N GLU A 308 -4.37 -18.48 10.13
CA GLU A 308 -3.23 -18.48 11.05
C GLU A 308 -3.27 -17.43 12.18
N LEU A 309 -4.32 -16.62 12.30
CA LEU A 309 -4.36 -15.53 13.28
C LEU A 309 -4.94 -15.92 14.66
N GLY A 310 -4.12 -16.61 15.45
CA GLY A 310 -4.41 -16.93 16.86
C GLY A 310 -4.07 -15.79 17.82
N ALA A 311 -5.09 -15.22 18.48
CA ALA A 311 -5.02 -14.52 19.79
C ALA A 311 -4.62 -13.02 19.86
N GLY A 312 -4.55 -12.28 18.75
CA GLY A 312 -4.09 -10.87 18.76
C GLY A 312 -5.17 -9.76 18.74
N VAL A 313 -6.44 -10.06 18.53
CA VAL A 313 -7.46 -9.01 18.26
C VAL A 313 -7.72 -8.15 19.51
N VAL A 314 -7.68 -6.83 19.34
CA VAL A 314 -7.90 -5.86 20.42
C VAL A 314 -9.31 -6.02 21.03
N PRO A 315 -9.45 -6.05 22.38
CA PRO A 315 -10.74 -6.09 23.04
C PRO A 315 -11.65 -4.93 22.58
N GLY A 316 -12.84 -5.25 22.08
CA GLY A 316 -13.82 -4.26 21.59
C GLY A 316 -14.19 -4.44 20.12
N VAL A 317 -13.30 -5.00 19.30
CA VAL A 317 -13.53 -5.21 17.85
C VAL A 317 -14.76 -6.08 17.59
N VAL A 318 -15.01 -7.10 18.41
CA VAL A 318 -16.17 -8.00 18.28
C VAL A 318 -17.50 -7.25 18.44
N GLY A 319 -17.57 -6.31 19.39
CA GLY A 319 -18.78 -5.50 19.61
C GLY A 319 -19.04 -4.56 18.43
N SER A 320 -17.98 -3.91 17.94
CA SER A 320 -18.02 -3.06 16.75
C SER A 320 -18.50 -3.82 15.52
N HIS A 321 -17.97 -5.02 15.28
CA HIS A 321 -18.34 -5.86 14.14
C HIS A 321 -19.85 -6.13 14.09
N ALA A 322 -20.45 -6.57 15.21
CA ALA A 322 -21.89 -6.81 15.27
C ALA A 322 -22.71 -5.53 15.01
N GLY A 323 -22.25 -4.38 15.51
CA GLY A 323 -22.87 -3.08 15.22
C GLY A 323 -22.86 -2.74 13.73
N TRP A 324 -21.74 -2.97 13.05
CA TRP A 324 -21.61 -2.71 11.61
C TRP A 324 -22.39 -3.67 10.72
N LYS A 325 -22.50 -4.96 11.11
CA LYS A 325 -23.40 -5.89 10.41
C LYS A 325 -24.88 -5.51 10.55
N ASN A 326 -25.26 -4.90 11.68
CA ASN A 326 -26.59 -4.31 11.81
C ASN A 326 -26.77 -3.09 10.88
N VAL A 327 -25.76 -2.23 10.74
CA VAL A 327 -25.79 -1.11 9.77
C VAL A 327 -25.97 -1.65 8.35
N GLU A 328 -25.17 -2.64 7.94
CA GLU A 328 -25.29 -3.27 6.62
C GLU A 328 -26.69 -3.82 6.36
N THR A 329 -27.25 -4.52 7.34
CA THR A 329 -28.63 -5.03 7.29
C THR A 329 -29.64 -3.88 7.09
N LEU A 330 -29.53 -2.81 7.88
CA LEU A 330 -30.44 -1.67 7.77
C LEU A 330 -30.33 -0.94 6.42
N LEU A 331 -29.15 -0.94 5.79
CA LEU A 331 -28.96 -0.30 4.48
C LEU A 331 -29.50 -1.12 3.31
N ILE A 332 -29.39 -2.45 3.38
CA ILE A 332 -29.72 -3.35 2.26
C ILE A 332 -31.20 -3.75 2.28
N TYR A 333 -31.77 -3.98 3.47
CA TYR A 333 -33.14 -4.51 3.56
C TYR A 333 -34.23 -3.43 3.54
N ASP A 334 -33.89 -2.15 3.76
CA ASP A 334 -34.85 -1.03 3.69
C ASP A 334 -35.29 -0.72 2.24
N GLU A 335 -34.57 -1.19 1.21
CA GLU A 335 -34.98 -1.01 -0.20
C GLU A 335 -36.12 -1.94 -0.65
N ASN A 336 -36.52 -2.91 0.18
CA ASN A 336 -37.55 -3.91 -0.15
C ASN A 336 -38.87 -3.75 0.64
N MET A 337 -39.05 -2.65 1.38
CA MET A 337 -40.30 -2.30 2.07
C MET A 337 -40.99 -1.08 1.46
#